data_AF-A0A7C5ZL24-F1
#
_entry.id   AF-A0A7C5ZL24-F1
#
_cell.length_a   1.000
_cell.length_b   1.000
_cell.length_c   1.000
_cell.angle_alpha   90.00
_cell.angle_beta   90.00
_cell.angle_gamma   90.00
#
_symmetry.space_group_name_H-M   'P 1'
#
loop_
_entity.id
_entity.type
_entity.pdbx_description
1 polymer ?
#
loop_
_entity_poly.entity_id
_entity_poly.type
_entity_poly.pdbx_seq_one_letter_code
_entity_poly.pdbx_strand_id
1 'polypeptide(L)'
;MAAGAGSEPPVGHGAGPEAVSGATPALVSRGAPGRAIARGLAALIALDMALLWAGILVEPRAFGSVGDSAGLIIPTLVLLLFAYVLLYSEVAVTRTAAGIIRLEAWLGGGYGLLYAALLIAGYLVPTSSLLGEQTGTIALAALVAACLTAGFVASRRARDFEASALAGARGAMIGTLIWTLAYLAVTYLFWGTEAQAQVLRADGTLAAFSHEEDIELGVFLIRDAQGVVFFQCLVNALLGLLLGLGGGLIGRLASQRR
;
A
#
# COMPACT_ATOMS: atom_id res chain seq x y z
N MET A 1 -52.03 -42.06 -42.81
CA MET A 1 -51.36 -41.67 -44.06
C MET A 1 -51.89 -40.32 -44.51
N ALA A 2 -51.13 -39.25 -44.30
CA ALA A 2 -51.12 -38.01 -45.10
C ALA A 2 -50.02 -37.13 -44.52
N ALA A 3 -48.93 -37.00 -45.26
CA ALA A 3 -47.74 -36.23 -44.92
C ALA A 3 -48.00 -34.74 -45.18
N GLY A 4 -47.80 -33.90 -44.15
CA GLY A 4 -47.80 -32.45 -44.27
C GLY A 4 -46.37 -31.95 -44.44
N ALA A 5 -46.02 -31.56 -45.68
CA ALA A 5 -44.76 -30.93 -46.03
C ALA A 5 -44.70 -29.50 -45.45
N GLY A 6 -43.81 -29.29 -44.48
CA GLY A 6 -43.44 -27.96 -43.98
C GLY A 6 -42.25 -27.44 -44.79
N SER A 7 -42.47 -26.37 -45.52
CA SER A 7 -41.48 -25.62 -46.30
C SER A 7 -40.47 -24.92 -45.40
N GLU A 8 -39.19 -25.27 -45.51
CA GLU A 8 -38.08 -24.52 -44.91
C GLU A 8 -37.86 -23.18 -45.65
N PRO A 9 -37.64 -22.06 -44.92
CA PRO A 9 -37.22 -20.80 -45.52
C PRO A 9 -35.71 -20.80 -45.84
N PRO A 10 -35.26 -19.96 -46.79
CA PRO A 10 -33.93 -20.03 -47.38
C PRO A 10 -32.83 -19.54 -46.44
N VAL A 11 -31.71 -20.28 -46.46
CA VAL A 11 -30.43 -19.92 -45.84
C VAL A 11 -29.86 -18.70 -46.56
N GLY A 12 -29.97 -17.54 -45.93
CA GLY A 12 -29.34 -16.30 -46.38
C GLY A 12 -27.85 -16.29 -46.04
N HIS A 13 -27.01 -16.63 -47.01
CA HIS A 13 -25.58 -16.31 -46.98
C HIS A 13 -25.37 -14.80 -47.21
N GLY A 14 -25.24 -14.05 -46.13
CA GLY A 14 -24.77 -12.66 -46.13
C GLY A 14 -23.36 -12.56 -45.58
N ALA A 15 -22.35 -12.84 -46.42
CA ALA A 15 -20.97 -12.51 -46.13
C ALA A 15 -20.74 -11.02 -46.48
N GLY A 16 -20.68 -10.17 -45.46
CA GLY A 16 -20.08 -8.84 -45.55
C GLY A 16 -18.88 -8.80 -44.62
N PRO A 17 -17.63 -8.75 -45.13
CA PRO A 17 -16.48 -8.42 -44.29
C PRO A 17 -16.56 -6.93 -43.97
N GLU A 18 -17.29 -6.58 -42.92
CA GLU A 18 -17.17 -5.26 -42.33
C GLU A 18 -15.74 -5.12 -41.82
N ALA A 19 -14.98 -4.32 -42.57
CA ALA A 19 -13.72 -3.76 -42.13
C ALA A 19 -13.95 -3.12 -40.77
N VAL A 20 -13.56 -3.85 -39.71
CA VAL A 20 -13.45 -3.31 -38.35
C VAL A 20 -12.35 -2.27 -38.43
N SER A 21 -12.77 -1.06 -38.77
CA SER A 21 -11.99 0.16 -38.79
C SER A 21 -11.23 0.20 -37.49
N GLY A 22 -9.90 0.04 -37.60
CA GLY A 22 -8.96 0.16 -36.51
C GLY A 22 -9.09 1.52 -35.88
N ALA A 23 -9.99 1.62 -34.91
CA ALA A 23 -10.00 2.68 -33.93
C ALA A 23 -8.73 2.46 -33.12
N THR A 24 -7.62 3.00 -33.62
CA THR A 24 -6.38 3.20 -32.89
C THR A 24 -6.80 3.66 -31.50
N PRO A 25 -6.53 2.89 -30.42
CA PRO A 25 -7.00 3.24 -29.10
C PRO A 25 -6.44 4.62 -28.81
N ALA A 26 -7.32 5.62 -28.88
CA ALA A 26 -6.94 7.00 -28.71
C ALA A 26 -6.26 7.06 -27.36
N LEU A 27 -4.94 7.28 -27.38
CA LEU A 27 -4.09 7.43 -26.21
C LEU A 27 -4.76 8.47 -25.33
N VAL A 28 -5.54 8.01 -24.36
CA VAL A 28 -6.35 8.85 -23.49
C VAL A 28 -5.36 9.76 -22.79
N SER A 29 -5.31 11.02 -23.21
CA SER A 29 -4.36 11.99 -22.69
C SER A 29 -4.59 12.08 -21.18
N ARG A 30 -3.65 11.54 -20.40
CA ARG A 30 -3.74 11.59 -18.94
C ARG A 30 -3.89 13.04 -18.52
N GLY A 31 -5.01 13.36 -17.88
CA GLY A 31 -5.21 14.67 -17.28
C GLY A 31 -4.02 15.03 -16.39
N ALA A 32 -3.66 16.32 -16.36
CA ALA A 32 -2.60 16.85 -15.50
C ALA A 32 -2.57 16.29 -14.06
N PRO A 33 -3.71 16.12 -13.33
CA PRO A 33 -3.66 15.65 -11.94
C PRO A 33 -3.16 14.21 -11.76
N GLY A 34 -3.48 13.28 -12.67
CA GLY A 34 -3.02 11.89 -12.55
C GLY A 34 -1.50 11.76 -12.70
N ARG A 35 -0.90 12.58 -13.60
CA ARG A 35 0.55 12.61 -13.76
C ARG A 35 1.27 13.15 -12.52
N ALA A 36 0.67 14.10 -11.82
CA ALA A 36 1.23 14.64 -10.58
C ALA A 36 1.25 13.58 -9.45
N ILE A 37 0.14 12.86 -9.26
CA ILE A 37 0.04 11.78 -8.26
C ILE A 37 1.05 10.68 -8.55
N ALA A 38 1.10 10.18 -9.79
CA ALA A 38 2.04 9.13 -10.17
C ALA A 38 3.51 9.53 -9.96
N ARG A 39 3.87 10.80 -10.26
CA ARG A 39 5.22 11.32 -9.99
C ARG A 39 5.51 11.42 -8.50
N GLY A 40 4.54 11.87 -7.70
CA GLY A 40 4.66 11.91 -6.24
C GLY A 40 4.87 10.53 -5.65
N LEU A 41 4.09 9.54 -6.08
CA LEU A 41 4.25 8.14 -5.66
C LEU A 41 5.59 7.56 -6.09
N ALA A 42 6.02 7.81 -7.33
CA ALA A 42 7.33 7.35 -7.80
C ALA A 42 8.47 7.97 -6.98
N ALA A 43 8.39 9.27 -6.65
CA ALA A 43 9.36 9.94 -5.79
C ALA A 43 9.37 9.37 -4.37
N LEU A 44 8.19 9.13 -3.79
CA LEU A 44 8.05 8.53 -2.46
C LEU A 44 8.71 7.14 -2.40
N ILE A 45 8.41 6.27 -3.36
CA ILE A 45 9.01 4.93 -3.44
C ILE A 45 10.52 5.01 -3.64
N ALA A 46 11.00 5.90 -4.51
CA ALA A 46 12.42 6.09 -4.72
C ALA A 46 13.13 6.55 -3.44
N LEU A 47 12.50 7.41 -2.63
CA LEU A 47 13.02 7.84 -1.34
C LEU A 47 13.02 6.70 -0.32
N ASP A 48 11.93 5.91 -0.23
CA ASP A 48 11.89 4.72 0.64
C ASP A 48 12.99 3.73 0.30
N MET A 49 13.19 3.45 -1.00
CA MET A 49 14.27 2.59 -1.47
C MET A 49 15.64 3.20 -1.12
N ALA A 50 15.84 4.49 -1.36
CA ALA A 50 17.11 5.15 -1.05
C ALA A 50 17.43 5.07 0.46
N LEU A 51 16.45 5.33 1.33
CA LEU A 51 16.63 5.22 2.77
C LEU A 51 16.85 3.77 3.21
N LEU A 52 16.10 2.81 2.69
CA LEU A 52 16.28 1.40 3.01
C LEU A 52 17.72 0.95 2.69
N TRP A 53 18.26 1.37 1.54
CA TRP A 53 19.63 1.09 1.15
C TRP A 53 20.67 1.92 1.90
N ALA A 54 20.32 3.09 2.42
CA ALA A 54 21.21 3.91 3.24
C ALA A 54 21.63 3.18 4.53
N GLY A 55 20.87 2.17 4.99
CA GLY A 55 21.28 1.29 6.09
C GLY A 55 22.66 0.65 5.89
N ILE A 56 23.08 0.39 4.65
CA ILE A 56 24.44 -0.12 4.33
C ILE A 56 25.52 0.86 4.76
N LEU A 57 25.26 2.16 4.59
CA LEU A 57 26.21 3.21 4.95
C LEU A 57 26.27 3.44 6.46
N VAL A 58 25.15 3.19 7.16
CA VAL A 58 25.05 3.36 8.62
C VAL A 58 25.68 2.18 9.35
N GLU A 59 25.37 0.94 8.95
CA GLU A 59 25.91 -0.28 9.57
C GLU A 59 26.27 -1.33 8.50
N PRO A 60 27.46 -1.24 7.88
CA PRO A 60 27.88 -2.17 6.83
C PRO A 60 27.95 -3.63 7.30
N ARG A 61 28.23 -3.84 8.59
CA ARG A 61 28.32 -5.17 9.21
C ARG A 61 27.01 -5.94 9.15
N ALA A 62 25.89 -5.21 9.07
CA ALA A 62 24.57 -5.81 8.95
C ALA A 62 24.34 -6.54 7.63
N PHE A 63 25.29 -6.51 6.67
CA PHE A 63 25.16 -7.12 5.34
C PHE A 63 26.32 -8.07 5.00
N GLY A 64 27.07 -8.54 6.01
CA GLY A 64 28.28 -9.34 5.81
C GLY A 64 28.06 -10.76 5.26
N SER A 65 26.85 -11.31 5.37
CA SER A 65 26.51 -12.65 4.86
C SER A 65 25.39 -12.64 3.82
N VAL A 66 25.25 -13.76 3.09
CA VAL A 66 24.17 -13.95 2.10
C VAL A 66 22.78 -13.93 2.76
N GLY A 67 22.67 -14.51 3.97
CA GLY A 67 21.43 -14.46 4.76
C GLY A 67 21.06 -13.02 5.14
N ASP A 68 22.07 -12.21 5.47
CA ASP A 68 21.87 -10.81 5.86
C ASP A 68 21.48 -9.93 4.66
N SER A 69 22.03 -10.24 3.50
CA SER A 69 21.66 -9.57 2.24
C SER A 69 20.19 -9.84 1.85
N ALA A 70 19.64 -11.00 2.23
CA ALA A 70 18.23 -11.29 2.00
C ALA A 70 17.30 -10.32 2.76
N GLY A 71 17.73 -9.86 3.95
CA GLY A 71 17.04 -8.84 4.74
C GLY A 71 16.85 -7.52 4.00
N LEU A 72 17.74 -7.16 3.07
CA LEU A 72 17.60 -5.98 2.22
C LEU A 72 16.82 -6.25 0.94
N ILE A 73 17.11 -7.38 0.29
CA ILE A 73 16.54 -7.73 -1.01
C ILE A 73 15.03 -7.92 -0.89
N ILE A 74 14.55 -8.61 0.15
CA ILE A 74 13.13 -8.93 0.31
C ILE A 74 12.26 -7.67 0.45
N PRO A 75 12.50 -6.73 1.39
CA PRO A 75 11.74 -5.49 1.46
C PRO A 75 11.88 -4.64 0.17
N THR A 76 13.05 -4.66 -0.47
CA THR A 76 13.24 -3.99 -1.77
C THR A 76 12.29 -4.55 -2.83
N LEU A 77 12.16 -5.87 -2.93
CA LEU A 77 11.22 -6.52 -3.85
C LEU A 77 9.76 -6.18 -3.53
N VAL A 78 9.41 -6.05 -2.24
CA VAL A 78 8.06 -5.61 -1.84
C VAL A 78 7.79 -4.16 -2.24
N LEU A 79 8.76 -3.24 -2.06
CA LEU A 79 8.63 -1.86 -2.54
C LEU A 79 8.51 -1.78 -4.06
N LEU A 80 9.24 -2.63 -4.80
CA LEU A 80 9.09 -2.75 -6.26
C LEU A 80 7.71 -3.30 -6.65
N LEU A 81 7.15 -4.25 -5.88
CA LEU A 81 5.79 -4.72 -6.08
C LEU A 81 4.78 -3.58 -5.83
N PHE A 82 4.97 -2.77 -4.79
CA PHE A 82 4.16 -1.58 -4.56
C PHE A 82 4.26 -0.59 -5.72
N ALA A 83 5.46 -0.36 -6.25
CA ALA A 83 5.66 0.48 -7.43
C ALA A 83 4.89 -0.06 -8.64
N TYR A 84 4.99 -1.37 -8.89
CA TYR A 84 4.25 -2.01 -9.97
C TYR A 84 2.74 -1.86 -9.77
N VAL A 85 2.21 -2.20 -8.59
CA VAL A 85 0.77 -2.13 -8.32
C VAL A 85 0.28 -0.69 -8.39
N LEU A 86 0.93 0.28 -7.74
CA LEU A 86 0.46 1.65 -7.67
C LEU A 86 0.64 2.42 -8.98
N LEU A 87 1.74 2.22 -9.71
CA LEU A 87 2.03 2.99 -10.93
C LEU A 87 1.49 2.33 -12.20
N TYR A 88 1.47 1.00 -12.27
CA TYR A 88 1.02 0.28 -13.46
C TYR A 88 -0.50 0.10 -13.50
N SER A 89 -1.15 -0.14 -12.35
CA SER A 89 -2.62 -0.28 -12.33
C SER A 89 -3.33 1.01 -12.77
N GLU A 90 -2.77 2.20 -12.49
CA GLU A 90 -3.31 3.48 -12.98
C GLU A 90 -3.33 3.60 -14.51
N VAL A 91 -2.44 2.88 -15.21
CA VAL A 91 -2.38 2.90 -16.68
C VAL A 91 -3.59 2.19 -17.29
N ALA A 92 -4.18 1.24 -16.56
CA ALA A 92 -5.26 0.39 -17.05
C ALA A 92 -6.67 0.94 -16.80
N VAL A 93 -6.87 1.89 -15.87
CA VAL A 93 -8.23 2.24 -15.40
C VAL A 93 -8.84 3.48 -16.09
N THR A 94 -10.09 3.32 -16.51
CA THR A 94 -10.96 4.28 -17.23
C THR A 94 -11.35 5.53 -16.41
N ARG A 95 -12.04 6.51 -17.01
CA ARG A 95 -12.42 7.80 -16.37
C ARG A 95 -13.14 7.67 -15.02
N THR A 96 -13.89 6.59 -14.79
CA THR A 96 -14.57 6.27 -13.52
C THR A 96 -13.58 6.06 -12.36
N ALA A 97 -12.32 5.76 -12.66
CA ALA A 97 -11.24 5.53 -11.71
C ALA A 97 -10.70 6.79 -11.04
N ALA A 98 -10.75 7.95 -11.70
CA ALA A 98 -10.05 9.14 -11.21
C ALA A 98 -10.58 9.62 -9.84
N GLY A 99 -11.88 9.43 -9.57
CA GLY A 99 -12.47 9.73 -8.27
C GLY A 99 -12.10 8.72 -7.18
N ILE A 100 -11.79 7.48 -7.55
CA ILE A 100 -11.37 6.41 -6.63
C ILE A 100 -9.88 6.59 -6.31
N ILE A 101 -9.02 6.81 -7.29
CA ILE A 101 -7.58 7.07 -7.10
C ILE A 101 -7.37 8.27 -6.15
N ARG A 102 -8.13 9.36 -6.33
CA ARG A 102 -8.07 10.50 -5.41
C ARG A 102 -8.47 10.10 -4.00
N LEU A 103 -9.52 9.30 -3.84
CA LEU A 103 -9.97 8.84 -2.53
C LEU A 103 -8.90 7.97 -1.84
N GLU A 104 -8.31 7.03 -2.57
CA GLU A 104 -7.21 6.18 -2.10
C GLU A 104 -6.04 7.03 -1.63
N ALA A 105 -5.63 8.03 -2.42
CA ALA A 105 -4.55 8.95 -2.07
C ALA A 105 -4.88 9.81 -0.85
N TRP A 106 -6.11 10.30 -0.71
CA TRP A 106 -6.53 11.11 0.44
C TRP A 106 -6.64 10.30 1.72
N LEU A 107 -7.32 9.14 1.69
CA LEU A 107 -7.51 8.29 2.86
C LEU A 107 -6.21 7.60 3.27
N GLY A 108 -5.51 7.01 2.31
CA GLY A 108 -4.20 6.39 2.53
C GLY A 108 -3.17 7.41 2.97
N GLY A 109 -3.11 8.55 2.28
CA GLY A 109 -2.23 9.67 2.63
C GLY A 109 -2.50 10.21 4.04
N GLY A 110 -3.77 10.43 4.38
CA GLY A 110 -4.16 10.93 5.70
C GLY A 110 -3.80 9.96 6.83
N TYR A 111 -4.06 8.67 6.66
CA TYR A 111 -3.64 7.65 7.63
C TYR A 111 -2.11 7.58 7.74
N GLY A 112 -1.39 7.53 6.62
CA GLY A 112 0.08 7.48 6.63
C GLY A 112 0.70 8.68 7.32
N LEU A 113 0.18 9.89 7.07
CA LEU A 113 0.62 11.11 7.74
C LEU A 113 0.32 11.11 9.23
N LEU A 114 -0.87 10.67 9.65
CA LEU A 114 -1.21 10.53 11.06
C LEU A 114 -0.22 9.59 11.76
N TYR A 115 0.05 8.43 11.15
CA TYR A 115 0.92 7.44 11.75
C TYR A 115 2.38 7.92 11.78
N ALA A 116 2.86 8.55 10.70
CA ALA A 116 4.16 9.21 10.67
C ALA A 116 4.29 10.30 11.75
N ALA A 117 3.25 11.12 11.95
CA ALA A 117 3.25 12.16 12.97
C ALA A 117 3.31 11.58 14.39
N LEU A 118 2.56 10.51 14.65
CA LEU A 118 2.60 9.79 15.92
C LEU A 118 3.99 9.20 16.19
N LEU A 119 4.61 8.61 15.18
CA LEU A 119 5.97 8.08 15.26
C LEU A 119 6.99 9.19 15.57
N ILE A 120 6.96 10.29 14.81
CA ILE A 120 7.86 11.44 15.03
C ILE A 120 7.64 12.02 16.43
N ALA A 121 6.39 12.14 16.89
CA ALA A 121 6.08 12.61 18.23
C ALA A 121 6.69 11.70 19.32
N GLY A 122 6.77 10.39 19.10
CA GLY A 122 7.44 9.46 20.00
C GLY A 122 8.94 9.73 20.19
N TYR A 123 9.62 10.25 19.16
CA TYR A 123 11.02 10.66 19.27
C TYR A 123 11.21 12.06 19.89
N LEU A 124 10.22 12.94 19.77
CA LEU A 124 10.31 14.34 20.22
C LEU A 124 9.80 14.54 21.66
N VAL A 125 8.87 13.72 22.11
CA VAL A 125 8.24 13.85 23.42
C VAL A 125 8.65 12.64 24.27
N PRO A 126 9.27 12.83 25.45
CA PRO A 126 9.60 11.72 26.35
C PRO A 126 8.32 10.98 26.74
N THR A 127 8.03 9.87 26.08
CA THR A 127 6.78 9.14 26.27
C THR A 127 6.86 8.30 27.54
N SER A 128 5.96 8.53 28.49
CA SER A 128 5.56 7.49 29.45
C SER A 128 4.95 6.31 28.69
N SER A 129 5.10 5.09 29.20
CA SER A 129 4.63 3.82 28.59
C SER A 129 3.19 3.84 28.04
N LEU A 130 2.30 4.65 28.62
CA LEU A 130 0.90 4.84 28.19
C LEU A 130 0.74 5.37 26.75
N LEU A 131 1.69 6.16 26.25
CA LEU A 131 1.60 6.72 24.89
C LEU A 131 1.93 5.67 23.82
N GLY A 132 2.75 4.66 24.11
CA GLY A 132 3.11 3.61 23.16
C GLY A 132 1.92 2.73 22.78
N GLU A 133 1.22 2.19 23.77
CA GLU A 133 0.08 1.27 23.56
C GLU A 133 -1.12 1.97 22.88
N GLN A 134 -1.42 3.20 23.28
CA GLN A 134 -2.49 3.99 22.67
C GLN A 134 -2.15 4.38 21.22
N THR A 135 -0.89 4.70 20.94
CA THR A 135 -0.44 5.09 19.59
C THR A 135 -0.65 3.97 18.58
N GLY A 136 -0.28 2.73 18.93
CA GLY A 136 -0.52 1.57 18.07
C GLY A 136 -2.01 1.34 17.79
N THR A 137 -2.84 1.47 18.83
CA THR A 137 -4.31 1.32 18.71
C THR A 137 -4.93 2.40 17.82
N ILE A 138 -4.51 3.67 17.98
CA ILE A 138 -4.99 4.79 17.17
C ILE A 138 -4.58 4.59 15.70
N ALA A 139 -3.33 4.20 15.45
CA ALA A 139 -2.85 3.93 14.10
C ALA A 139 -3.64 2.79 13.43
N LEU A 140 -3.86 1.68 14.15
CA LEU A 140 -4.65 0.55 13.64
C LEU A 140 -6.12 0.96 13.37
N ALA A 141 -6.75 1.70 14.28
CA ALA A 141 -8.12 2.18 14.10
C ALA A 141 -8.23 3.11 12.88
N ALA A 142 -7.25 3.99 12.68
CA ALA A 142 -7.19 4.87 11.52
C ALA A 142 -7.01 4.09 10.21
N LEU A 143 -6.13 3.07 10.19
CA LEU A 143 -5.98 2.16 9.05
C LEU A 143 -7.31 1.46 8.72
N VAL A 144 -7.98 0.91 9.75
CA VAL A 144 -9.26 0.22 9.60
C VAL A 144 -10.32 1.14 9.01
N ALA A 145 -10.47 2.35 9.57
CA ALA A 145 -11.42 3.33 9.10
C ALA A 145 -11.14 3.77 7.66
N ALA A 146 -9.87 4.03 7.31
CA ALA A 146 -9.46 4.42 5.97
C ALA A 146 -9.79 3.34 4.93
N CYS A 147 -9.42 2.07 5.20
CA CYS A 147 -9.64 0.97 4.27
C CYS A 147 -11.13 0.63 4.10
N LEU A 148 -11.89 0.57 5.20
CA LEU A 148 -13.35 0.34 5.14
C LEU A 148 -14.05 1.45 4.35
N THR A 149 -13.68 2.71 4.58
CA THR A 149 -14.27 3.86 3.89
C THR A 149 -13.92 3.84 2.40
N ALA A 150 -12.67 3.53 2.06
CA ALA A 150 -12.23 3.39 0.67
C ALA A 150 -13.05 2.32 -0.06
N GLY A 151 -13.16 1.12 0.52
CA GLY A 151 -13.94 0.01 -0.03
C GLY A 151 -15.43 0.35 -0.16
N PHE A 152 -16.03 0.97 0.86
CA PHE A 152 -17.43 1.39 0.83
C PHE A 152 -17.73 2.38 -0.30
N VAL A 153 -16.91 3.43 -0.45
CA VAL A 153 -17.11 4.45 -1.48
C VAL A 153 -16.83 3.89 -2.87
N ALA A 154 -15.80 3.05 -3.03
CA ALA A 154 -15.48 2.38 -4.28
C ALA A 154 -16.64 1.48 -4.75
N SER A 155 -17.18 0.64 -3.87
CA SER A 155 -18.35 -0.21 -4.16
C SER A 155 -19.55 0.60 -4.64
N ARG A 156 -19.86 1.73 -3.98
CA ARG A 156 -20.99 2.58 -4.37
C ARG A 156 -20.80 3.27 -5.72
N ARG A 157 -19.56 3.58 -6.10
CA ARG A 157 -19.24 4.29 -7.34
C ARG A 157 -19.05 3.36 -8.53
N ALA A 158 -18.32 2.28 -8.35
CA ALA A 158 -17.98 1.33 -9.41
C ALA A 158 -18.99 0.19 -9.55
N ARG A 159 -19.79 -0.09 -8.50
CA ARG A 159 -20.64 -1.29 -8.39
C ARG A 159 -19.87 -2.60 -8.56
N ASP A 160 -18.58 -2.56 -8.26
CA ASP A 160 -17.65 -3.67 -8.42
C ASP A 160 -16.96 -3.97 -7.09
N PHE A 161 -16.93 -5.25 -6.74
CA PHE A 161 -16.35 -5.74 -5.50
C PHE A 161 -14.82 -5.77 -5.58
N GLU A 162 -14.26 -6.06 -6.75
CA GLU A 162 -12.82 -6.07 -6.98
C GLU A 162 -12.23 -4.67 -6.79
N ALA A 163 -12.89 -3.66 -7.36
CA ALA A 163 -12.55 -2.25 -7.16
C ALA A 163 -12.54 -1.83 -5.68
N SER A 164 -13.35 -2.46 -4.83
CA SER A 164 -13.41 -2.17 -3.40
C SER A 164 -12.21 -2.72 -2.64
N ALA A 165 -11.81 -3.95 -2.97
CA ALA A 165 -10.61 -4.58 -2.43
C ALA A 165 -9.35 -3.81 -2.82
N LEU A 166 -9.24 -3.47 -4.12
CA LEU A 166 -8.11 -2.71 -4.66
C LEU A 166 -8.03 -1.32 -4.05
N ALA A 167 -9.15 -0.62 -3.84
CA ALA A 167 -9.13 0.70 -3.21
C ALA A 167 -8.63 0.64 -1.76
N GLY A 168 -9.06 -0.35 -0.99
CA GLY A 168 -8.56 -0.57 0.38
C GLY A 168 -7.06 -0.90 0.39
N ALA A 169 -6.63 -1.85 -0.45
CA ALA A 169 -5.23 -2.27 -0.56
C ALA A 169 -4.32 -1.11 -0.97
N ARG A 170 -4.69 -0.34 -2.01
CA ARG A 170 -3.89 0.78 -2.51
C ARG A 170 -3.83 1.93 -1.53
N GLY A 171 -4.95 2.24 -0.86
CA GLY A 171 -4.96 3.22 0.24
C GLY A 171 -3.99 2.82 1.35
N ALA A 172 -4.01 1.56 1.78
CA ALA A 172 -3.09 1.04 2.77
C ALA A 172 -1.62 1.10 2.28
N MET A 173 -1.34 0.71 1.04
CA MET A 173 0.00 0.79 0.45
C MET A 173 0.55 2.22 0.45
N ILE A 174 -0.24 3.21 0.03
CA ILE A 174 0.16 4.63 0.04
C ILE A 174 0.46 5.10 1.46
N GLY A 175 -0.41 4.75 2.42
CA GLY A 175 -0.21 5.09 3.82
C GLY A 175 1.05 4.46 4.41
N THR A 176 1.32 3.19 4.09
CA THR A 176 2.53 2.50 4.53
C THR A 176 3.79 3.13 3.95
N LEU A 177 3.82 3.52 2.68
CA LEU A 177 5.00 4.20 2.09
C LEU A 177 5.32 5.51 2.83
N ILE A 178 4.32 6.33 3.14
CA ILE A 178 4.51 7.58 3.91
C ILE A 178 5.06 7.28 5.31
N TRP A 179 4.51 6.26 5.96
CA TRP A 179 4.98 5.84 7.27
C TRP A 179 6.40 5.26 7.22
N THR A 180 6.72 4.41 6.23
CA THR A 180 8.06 3.83 6.03
C THR A 180 9.09 4.93 5.82
N LEU A 181 8.78 5.94 5.02
CA LEU A 181 9.64 7.09 4.81
C LEU A 181 9.95 7.78 6.14
N ALA A 182 8.92 8.06 6.93
CA ALA A 182 9.08 8.69 8.23
C ALA A 182 9.87 7.80 9.19
N TYR A 183 9.57 6.51 9.25
CA TYR A 183 10.22 5.54 10.12
C TYR A 183 11.71 5.41 9.85
N LEU A 184 12.10 5.23 8.59
CA LEU A 184 13.51 5.17 8.22
C LEU A 184 14.19 6.52 8.46
N ALA A 185 13.55 7.63 8.10
CA ALA A 185 14.11 8.96 8.29
C ALA A 185 14.39 9.27 9.77
N VAL A 186 13.44 9.02 10.68
CA VAL A 186 13.67 9.26 12.12
C VAL A 186 14.68 8.28 12.71
N THR A 187 14.66 7.02 12.27
CA THR A 187 15.63 6.02 12.72
C THR A 187 17.07 6.47 12.42
N TYR A 188 17.32 6.97 11.22
CA TYR A 188 18.65 7.47 10.85
C TYR A 188 18.97 8.84 11.45
N LEU A 189 17.99 9.74 11.56
CA LEU A 189 18.20 11.08 12.13
C LEU A 189 18.56 11.02 13.62
N PHE A 190 17.96 10.08 14.36
CA PHE A 190 18.18 9.91 15.80
C PHE A 190 19.17 8.77 16.12
N TRP A 191 19.89 8.24 15.13
CA TRP A 191 20.80 7.13 15.32
C TRP A 191 21.87 7.41 16.39
N GLY A 192 21.98 6.55 17.39
CA GLY A 192 22.92 6.67 18.51
C GLY A 192 22.58 7.74 19.54
N THR A 193 21.39 8.35 19.46
CA THR A 193 20.96 9.39 20.42
C THR A 193 20.20 8.81 21.61
N GLU A 194 20.12 9.55 22.72
CA GLU A 194 19.30 9.16 23.88
C GLU A 194 17.80 9.08 23.53
N ALA A 195 17.32 9.90 22.59
CA ALA A 195 15.94 9.85 22.12
C ALA A 195 15.63 8.50 21.47
N GLN A 196 16.52 7.98 20.62
CA GLN A 196 16.39 6.63 20.06
C GLN A 196 16.40 5.58 21.17
N ALA A 197 17.34 5.66 22.12
CA ALA A 197 17.40 4.71 23.23
C ALA A 197 16.11 4.69 24.08
N GLN A 198 15.47 5.84 24.29
CA GLN A 198 14.18 5.93 24.98
C GLN A 198 13.06 5.25 24.19
N VAL A 199 12.98 5.50 22.88
CA VAL A 199 11.99 4.85 22.01
C VAL A 199 12.19 3.32 22.00
N LEU A 200 13.42 2.84 21.84
CA LEU A 200 13.73 1.40 21.84
C LEU A 200 13.45 0.72 23.19
N ARG A 201 13.58 1.45 24.31
CA ARG A 201 13.15 0.96 25.63
C ARG A 201 11.62 0.87 25.72
N ALA A 202 10.93 1.91 25.26
CA ALA A 202 9.48 2.00 25.33
C ALA A 202 8.78 0.96 24.44
N ASP A 203 9.36 0.67 23.27
CA ASP A 203 8.84 -0.32 22.30
C ASP A 203 9.25 -1.77 22.65
N GLY A 204 10.08 -1.96 23.69
CA GLY A 204 10.56 -3.28 24.10
C GLY A 204 11.67 -3.84 23.20
N THR A 205 12.13 -3.11 22.18
CA THR A 205 13.21 -3.51 21.27
C THR A 205 14.51 -3.83 22.02
N LEU A 206 14.86 -3.07 23.06
CA LEU A 206 16.05 -3.39 23.87
C LEU A 206 15.89 -4.67 24.70
N ALA A 207 14.67 -5.00 25.12
CA ALA A 207 14.40 -6.25 25.81
C ALA A 207 14.41 -7.44 24.84
N ALA A 208 13.98 -7.25 23.59
CA ALA A 208 14.16 -8.26 22.53
C ALA A 208 15.65 -8.50 22.25
N PHE A 209 16.42 -7.41 22.08
CA PHE A 209 17.86 -7.47 21.86
C PHE A 209 18.64 -8.19 22.95
N SER A 210 18.26 -8.05 24.24
CA SER A 210 18.99 -8.71 25.33
C SER A 210 18.95 -10.24 25.29
N HIS A 211 18.11 -10.84 24.42
CA HIS A 211 18.08 -12.27 24.18
C HIS A 211 19.00 -12.71 23.03
N GLU A 212 19.62 -11.78 22.31
CA GLU A 212 20.62 -12.05 21.26
C GLU A 212 22.03 -11.81 21.81
N GLU A 213 22.74 -12.88 22.18
CA GLU A 213 24.04 -12.79 22.86
C GLU A 213 25.21 -12.41 21.93
N ASP A 214 25.06 -12.59 20.61
CA ASP A 214 26.17 -12.52 19.63
C ASP A 214 26.03 -11.40 18.58
N ILE A 215 25.04 -10.52 18.69
CA ILE A 215 24.76 -9.49 17.68
C ILE A 215 25.02 -8.10 18.27
N GLU A 216 25.74 -7.25 17.53
CA GLU A 216 25.91 -5.85 17.91
C GLU A 216 24.57 -5.10 17.76
N LEU A 217 24.23 -4.22 18.71
CA LEU A 217 22.95 -3.50 18.70
C LEU A 217 22.66 -2.78 17.37
N GLY A 218 23.67 -2.16 16.75
CA GLY A 218 23.51 -1.49 15.45
C GLY A 218 23.08 -2.45 14.35
N VAL A 219 23.68 -3.65 14.31
CA VAL A 219 23.34 -4.71 13.35
C VAL A 219 21.92 -5.20 13.59
N PHE A 220 21.55 -5.44 14.85
CA PHE A 220 20.20 -5.83 15.23
C PHE A 220 19.17 -4.79 14.76
N LEU A 221 19.41 -3.50 15.03
CA LEU A 221 18.47 -2.42 14.69
C LEU A 221 18.26 -2.27 13.18
N ILE A 222 19.30 -2.42 12.35
CA ILE A 222 19.13 -2.37 10.89
C ILE A 222 18.32 -3.58 10.39
N ARG A 223 18.57 -4.77 10.94
CA ARG A 223 17.81 -5.99 10.58
C ARG A 223 16.35 -5.89 11.03
N ASP A 224 16.11 -5.39 12.24
CA ASP A 224 14.78 -5.14 12.77
C ASP A 224 14.02 -4.13 11.89
N ALA A 225 14.65 -3.00 11.56
CA ALA A 225 14.05 -2.01 10.66
C ALA A 225 13.66 -2.58 9.30
N GLN A 226 14.50 -3.44 8.71
CA GLN A 226 14.18 -4.14 7.46
C GLN A 226 12.99 -5.09 7.61
N GLY A 227 12.99 -5.88 8.69
CA GLY A 227 11.91 -6.80 9.03
C GLY A 227 10.58 -6.07 9.21
N VAL A 228 10.61 -4.96 9.95
CA VAL A 228 9.46 -4.07 10.20
C VAL A 228 8.93 -3.48 8.90
N VAL A 229 9.79 -2.95 8.02
CA VAL A 229 9.36 -2.41 6.72
C VAL A 229 8.73 -3.50 5.85
N PHE A 230 9.34 -4.68 5.77
CA PHE A 230 8.80 -5.81 5.03
C PHE A 230 7.42 -6.23 5.57
N PHE A 231 7.33 -6.45 6.88
CA PHE A 231 6.12 -6.94 7.52
C PHE A 231 4.99 -5.92 7.40
N GLN A 232 5.27 -4.64 7.66
CA GLN A 232 4.26 -3.59 7.56
C GLN A 232 3.74 -3.42 6.13
N CYS A 233 4.62 -3.48 5.13
CA CYS A 233 4.20 -3.44 3.73
C CYS A 233 3.26 -4.60 3.40
N LEU A 234 3.64 -5.83 3.76
CA LEU A 234 2.83 -7.01 3.45
C LEU A 234 1.50 -7.01 4.21
N VAL A 235 1.54 -6.79 5.52
CA VAL A 235 0.37 -6.88 6.40
C VAL A 235 -0.61 -5.75 6.13
N ASN A 236 -0.16 -4.50 5.99
CA ASN A 236 -1.07 -3.40 5.70
C ASN A 236 -1.74 -3.56 4.34
N ALA A 237 -1.01 -4.03 3.32
CA ALA A 237 -1.61 -4.30 2.01
C ALA A 237 -2.69 -5.39 2.09
N LEU A 238 -2.41 -6.48 2.80
CA LEU A 238 -3.37 -7.58 3.02
C LEU A 238 -4.57 -7.14 3.84
N LEU A 239 -4.36 -6.43 4.94
CA LEU A 239 -5.43 -5.84 5.75
C LEU A 239 -6.27 -4.86 4.91
N GLY A 240 -5.63 -4.01 4.13
CA GLY A 240 -6.29 -3.08 3.21
C GLY A 240 -7.19 -3.82 2.22
N LEU A 241 -6.74 -4.95 1.68
CA LEU A 241 -7.54 -5.80 0.81
C LEU A 241 -8.78 -6.34 1.55
N LEU A 242 -8.57 -7.00 2.70
CA LEU A 242 -9.66 -7.61 3.47
C LEU A 242 -10.69 -6.58 3.96
N LEU A 243 -10.22 -5.45 4.48
CA LEU A 243 -11.07 -4.35 4.94
C LEU A 243 -11.75 -3.64 3.77
N GLY A 244 -11.08 -3.52 2.62
CA GLY A 244 -11.69 -3.03 1.38
C GLY A 244 -12.86 -3.89 0.93
N LEU A 245 -12.73 -5.22 0.99
CA LEU A 245 -13.83 -6.16 0.73
C LEU A 245 -14.97 -5.98 1.75
N GLY A 246 -14.66 -5.86 3.04
CA GLY A 246 -15.65 -5.61 4.10
C GLY A 246 -16.43 -4.32 3.87
N GLY A 247 -15.73 -3.22 3.57
CA GLY A 247 -16.35 -1.94 3.21
C GLY A 247 -17.22 -2.05 1.95
N GLY A 248 -16.74 -2.79 0.95
CA GLY A 248 -17.46 -3.02 -0.29
C GLY A 248 -18.77 -3.78 -0.10
N LEU A 249 -18.79 -4.78 0.79
CA LEU A 249 -19.97 -5.55 1.16
C LEU A 249 -21.02 -4.65 1.82
N ILE A 250 -20.61 -3.83 2.78
CA ILE A 250 -21.48 -2.85 3.45
C ILE A 250 -22.08 -1.88 2.41
N GLY A 251 -21.25 -1.39 1.49
CA GLY A 251 -21.69 -0.49 0.41
C GLY A 251 -22.76 -1.09 -0.49
N ARG A 252 -22.62 -2.38 -0.83
CA ARG A 252 -23.59 -3.11 -1.65
C ARG A 252 -24.90 -3.35 -0.91
N LEU A 253 -24.85 -3.81 0.33
CA LEU A 253 -26.04 -4.03 1.16
C LEU A 253 -26.84 -2.73 1.38
N ALA A 254 -26.14 -1.61 1.56
CA ALA A 254 -26.78 -0.30 1.69
C ALA A 254 -27.50 0.16 0.41
N SER A 255 -27.07 -0.32 -0.76
CA SER A 255 -27.68 0.04 -2.05
C SER A 255 -28.96 -0.74 -2.38
N GLN A 256 -29.12 -1.96 -1.84
CA GLN A 256 -30.29 -2.81 -2.06
C GLN A 256 -31.53 -2.36 -1.29
N ARG A 257 -31.36 -1.50 -0.28
CA ARG A 257 -32.46 -0.98 0.54
C ARG A 257 -33.13 0.28 -0.04
N ARG A 258 -32.76 0.68 -1.25
CA ARG A 258 -33.32 1.84 -1.97
C ARG A 258 -34.05 1.37 -3.21
#